data_AF-A0A418IMI4-F1
#
_entry.id   AF-A0A418IMI4-F1
#
_cell.length_a   1.000
_cell.length_b   1.000
_cell.length_c   1.000
_cell.angle_alpha   90.00
_cell.angle_beta   90.00
_cell.angle_gamma   90.00
#
_symmetry.space_group_name_H-M   'P 1'
#
loop_
_entity.id
_entity.type
_entity.pdbx_description
1 polymer ?
#
loop_
_entity_poly.entity_id
_entity_poly.type
_entity_poly.pdbx_seq_one_letter_code
_entity_poly.pdbx_strand_id
1 'polypeptide(L)'
;MSLNVNINSYLKLLENESLTEQRYYQEKNYISKFFYKLFKHPRDKRKELLYLDSIDDESFYQLFSAYTIGSELLTIPDCLNEDIMIYGNIDDFFKDRVKIMKDRLPLKHEAAIHFKDKDCNFVKESLLAFQEKFCHQDIF
;
A
#
# COMPACT_ATOMS: atom_id res chain seq x y z
N MET A 1 -12.75 5.60 8.38
CA MET A 1 -12.16 6.75 7.63
C MET A 1 -12.47 6.54 6.15
N SER A 2 -12.70 7.59 5.32
CA SER A 2 -12.85 7.36 3.87
C SER A 2 -11.58 6.70 3.32
N LEU A 3 -11.72 5.70 2.44
CA LEU A 3 -10.59 4.96 1.87
C LEU A 3 -9.57 5.90 1.25
N ASN A 4 -10.03 6.91 0.53
CA ASN A 4 -9.17 7.87 -0.15
C ASN A 4 -8.34 8.71 0.85
N VAL A 5 -8.95 9.09 1.97
CA VAL A 5 -8.26 9.78 3.08
C VAL A 5 -7.24 8.86 3.73
N ASN A 6 -7.56 7.57 3.89
CA ASN A 6 -6.63 6.57 4.42
C ASN A 6 -5.40 6.40 3.52
N ILE A 7 -5.62 6.22 2.22
CA ILE A 7 -4.54 6.08 1.23
C ILE A 7 -3.64 7.31 1.26
N ASN A 8 -4.22 8.52 1.22
CA ASN A 8 -3.44 9.76 1.25
C ASN A 8 -2.63 9.92 2.55
N SER A 9 -3.21 9.54 3.69
CA SER A 9 -2.53 9.58 4.99
C SER A 9 -1.36 8.60 5.03
N TYR A 10 -1.55 7.40 4.47
CA TYR A 10 -0.51 6.40 4.36
C TYR A 10 0.59 6.80 3.37
N LEU A 11 0.26 7.31 2.18
CA LEU A 11 1.24 7.81 1.21
C LEU A 11 2.12 8.90 1.82
N LYS A 12 1.52 9.86 2.54
CA LYS A 12 2.26 10.91 3.27
C LYS A 12 3.16 10.32 4.36
N LEU A 13 2.74 9.26 5.04
CA LEU A 13 3.59 8.54 5.99
C LEU A 13 4.81 7.93 5.30
N LEU A 14 4.61 7.32 4.12
CA LEU A 14 5.67 6.69 3.33
C LEU A 14 6.64 7.72 2.70
N GLU A 15 6.28 9.00 2.65
CA GLU A 15 7.17 10.10 2.27
C GLU A 15 8.11 10.54 3.40
N ASN A 16 7.79 10.22 4.66
CA ASN A 16 8.63 10.58 5.79
C ASN A 16 9.87 9.68 5.84
N GLU A 17 10.97 10.18 5.26
CA GLU A 17 12.28 9.57 5.42
C GLU A 17 12.70 9.56 6.89
N SER A 18 13.29 8.47 7.34
CA SER A 18 13.99 8.45 8.62
C SER A 18 15.21 9.38 8.53
N LEU A 19 15.21 10.48 9.28
CA LEU A 19 16.36 11.40 9.40
C LEU A 19 17.65 10.65 9.79
N THR A 20 17.51 9.58 10.57
CA THR A 20 18.62 8.75 11.03
C THR A 20 19.18 7.87 9.91
N GLU A 21 18.32 7.33 9.05
CA GLU A 21 18.75 6.52 7.90
C GLU A 21 19.28 7.41 6.76
N GLN A 22 18.69 8.58 6.53
CA GLN A 22 19.24 9.60 5.63
C GLN A 22 20.70 9.94 5.99
N ARG A 23 20.99 10.22 7.27
CA ARG A 23 22.36 10.49 7.74
C ARG A 23 23.29 9.30 7.52
N TYR A 24 22.84 8.09 7.86
CA TYR A 24 23.60 6.85 7.68
C TYR A 24 24.04 6.62 6.22
N TYR A 25 23.19 6.94 5.23
CA TYR A 25 23.53 6.79 3.82
C TYR A 25 24.31 7.98 3.23
N GLN A 26 24.12 9.19 3.76
CA GLN A 26 24.85 10.38 3.34
C GLN A 26 26.33 10.36 3.78
N GLU A 27 26.62 9.77 4.93
CA GLU A 27 27.97 9.65 5.51
C GLU A 27 28.83 8.54 4.89
N LYS A 28 28.25 7.65 4.08
CA LYS A 28 28.97 6.54 3.43
C LYS A 28 29.43 6.85 2.00
N ASN A 29 30.34 5.99 1.54
CA ASN A 29 31.08 6.02 0.28
C ASN A 29 30.13 6.09 -0.94
N TYR A 30 30.66 6.44 -2.11
CA TYR A 30 29.90 6.59 -3.38
C TYR A 30 28.92 5.43 -3.67
N ILE A 31 29.32 4.19 -3.37
CA ILE A 31 28.49 2.98 -3.54
C ILE A 31 27.24 3.01 -2.66
N SER A 32 27.34 3.47 -1.42
CA SER A 32 26.18 3.57 -0.51
C SER A 32 25.22 4.67 -0.94
N LYS A 33 25.73 5.78 -1.50
CA LYS A 33 24.90 6.84 -2.11
C LYS A 33 24.21 6.36 -3.37
N PHE A 34 24.87 5.52 -4.16
CA PHE A 34 24.29 4.89 -5.35
C PHE A 34 23.15 3.95 -4.97
N PHE A 35 23.36 3.05 -4.00
CA PHE A 35 22.31 2.16 -3.50
C PHE A 35 21.18 2.91 -2.81
N TYR A 36 21.45 4.00 -2.08
CA TYR A 36 20.42 4.86 -1.50
C TYR A 36 19.55 5.55 -2.57
N LYS A 37 20.13 5.93 -3.72
CA LYS A 37 19.37 6.46 -4.86
C LYS A 37 18.57 5.40 -5.61
N LEU A 38 19.06 4.16 -5.65
CA LEU A 38 18.39 3.01 -6.29
C LEU A 38 17.28 2.43 -5.43
N PHE A 39 17.53 2.27 -4.13
CA PHE A 39 16.57 1.82 -3.13
C PHE A 39 15.96 3.05 -2.45
N LYS A 40 15.18 3.83 -3.21
CA LYS A 40 14.49 5.03 -2.74
C LYS A 40 13.89 4.80 -1.35
N HIS A 41 14.29 5.68 -0.43
CA HIS A 41 13.71 5.96 0.88
C HIS A 41 13.64 4.76 1.84
N PRO A 42 14.64 4.62 2.74
CA PRO A 42 14.47 3.79 3.91
C PRO A 42 13.37 4.46 4.76
N ARG A 43 12.16 3.91 4.64
CA ARG A 43 10.99 4.34 5.41
C ARG A 43 11.14 3.83 6.83
N ASP A 44 10.62 4.61 7.77
CA ASP A 44 10.57 4.21 9.16
C ASP A 44 9.50 3.11 9.34
N LYS A 45 9.93 1.85 9.16
CA LYS A 45 9.10 0.65 9.32
C LYS A 45 8.39 0.64 10.69
N ARG A 46 9.00 1.19 11.73
CA ARG A 46 8.35 1.23 13.05
C ARG A 46 7.16 2.19 13.03
N LYS A 47 7.30 3.39 12.46
CA LYS A 47 6.18 4.34 12.30
C LYS A 47 5.09 3.79 11.40
N GLU A 48 5.47 3.10 10.33
CA GLU A 48 4.53 2.41 9.44
C GLU A 48 3.70 1.36 10.17
N LEU A 49 4.35 0.49 10.96
CA LEU A 49 3.63 -0.51 11.75
C LEU A 49 2.69 0.14 12.76
N LEU A 50 3.16 1.17 13.48
CA LEU A 50 2.35 1.91 14.44
C LEU A 50 1.12 2.53 13.80
N TYR A 51 1.26 3.09 12.58
CA TYR A 51 0.13 3.61 11.83
C TYR A 51 -0.86 2.51 11.46
N LEU A 52 -0.38 1.40 10.88
CA LEU A 52 -1.22 0.27 10.45
C LEU A 52 -1.95 -0.38 11.63
N ASP A 53 -1.32 -0.47 12.80
CA ASP A 53 -1.96 -0.97 14.03
C ASP A 53 -2.98 0.04 14.60
N SER A 54 -2.77 1.35 14.38
CA SER A 54 -3.64 2.40 14.93
C SER A 54 -4.96 2.60 14.20
N ILE A 55 -5.04 2.23 12.92
CA ILE A 55 -6.28 2.30 12.14
C ILE A 55 -7.19 1.13 12.49
N ASP A 56 -8.50 1.33 12.36
CA ASP A 56 -9.48 0.27 12.57
C ASP A 56 -9.32 -0.85 11.52
N ASP A 57 -9.76 -2.05 11.89
CA ASP A 57 -9.55 -3.25 11.07
C ASP A 57 -10.16 -3.10 9.67
N GLU A 58 -11.36 -2.52 9.56
CA GLU A 58 -12.00 -2.29 8.26
C GLU A 58 -11.13 -1.38 7.38
N SER A 59 -10.74 -0.22 7.91
CA SER A 59 -9.86 0.72 7.21
C SER A 59 -8.53 0.07 6.80
N PHE A 60 -7.95 -0.79 7.65
CA PHE A 60 -6.73 -1.53 7.34
C PHE A 60 -6.92 -2.48 6.15
N TYR A 61 -7.93 -3.35 6.19
CA TYR A 61 -8.12 -4.34 5.12
C TYR A 61 -8.55 -3.69 3.81
N GLN A 62 -9.27 -2.56 3.86
CA GLN A 62 -9.55 -1.76 2.67
C GLN A 62 -8.27 -1.18 2.06
N LEU A 63 -7.39 -0.59 2.89
CA LEU A 63 -6.09 -0.09 2.42
C LEU A 63 -5.22 -1.20 1.82
N PHE A 64 -5.16 -2.36 2.48
CA PHE A 64 -4.37 -3.48 2.01
C PHE A 64 -4.93 -4.06 0.71
N SER A 65 -6.27 -4.14 0.59
CA SER A 65 -6.93 -4.59 -0.64
C SER A 65 -6.74 -3.61 -1.79
N ALA A 66 -6.80 -2.30 -1.52
CA ALA A 66 -6.50 -1.25 -2.49
C ALA A 66 -5.07 -1.38 -3.03
N TYR A 67 -4.09 -1.66 -2.15
CA TYR A 67 -2.73 -1.98 -2.57
C TYR A 67 -2.68 -3.22 -3.47
N THR A 68 -3.35 -4.33 -3.11
CA THR A 68 -3.29 -5.55 -3.92
C THR A 68 -3.91 -5.37 -5.30
N ILE A 69 -5.04 -4.68 -5.39
CA ILE A 69 -5.70 -4.39 -6.67
C ILE A 69 -4.85 -3.43 -7.50
N GLY A 70 -4.28 -2.39 -6.88
CA GLY A 70 -3.35 -1.49 -7.54
C GLY A 70 -2.10 -2.20 -8.07
N SER A 71 -1.57 -3.16 -7.31
CA SER A 71 -0.45 -4.00 -7.74
C SER A 71 -0.82 -4.87 -8.93
N GLU A 72 -2.01 -5.50 -8.92
CA GLU A 72 -2.52 -6.29 -10.03
C GLU A 72 -2.75 -5.43 -11.28
N LEU A 73 -3.26 -4.20 -11.11
CA LEU A 73 -3.43 -3.24 -12.20
C LEU A 73 -2.09 -2.90 -12.89
N LEU A 74 -0.99 -2.84 -12.14
CA LEU A 74 0.33 -2.56 -12.69
C LEU A 74 1.04 -3.79 -13.29
N THR A 75 0.66 -5.01 -12.90
CA THR A 75 1.43 -6.22 -13.23
C THR A 75 0.67 -7.22 -14.10
N ILE A 76 -0.63 -7.38 -13.88
CA ILE A 76 -1.52 -8.33 -14.56
C ILE A 76 -2.92 -7.71 -14.83
N PRO A 77 -3.00 -6.57 -15.53
CA PRO A 77 -4.25 -5.84 -15.71
C PRO A 77 -5.35 -6.63 -16.42
N ASP A 78 -5.00 -7.53 -17.35
CA ASP A 78 -5.99 -8.31 -18.10
C ASP A 78 -6.76 -9.26 -17.18
N CYS A 79 -6.07 -10.00 -16.30
CA CYS A 79 -6.70 -10.87 -15.31
C CYS A 79 -7.57 -10.08 -14.32
N LEU A 80 -7.09 -8.91 -13.87
CA LEU A 80 -7.87 -8.04 -12.98
C LEU A 80 -9.17 -7.56 -13.66
N ASN A 81 -9.09 -7.17 -14.93
CA ASN A 81 -10.27 -6.71 -15.67
C ASN A 81 -11.29 -7.85 -15.88
N GLU A 82 -10.82 -9.07 -16.17
CA GLU A 82 -11.67 -10.26 -16.25
C GLU A 82 -12.36 -10.54 -14.91
N ASP A 83 -11.63 -10.49 -13.80
CA ASP A 83 -12.19 -10.67 -12.46
C ASP A 83 -13.27 -9.60 -12.16
N ILE A 84 -12.98 -8.31 -12.41
CA ILE A 84 -13.97 -7.23 -12.23
C ILE A 84 -15.21 -7.46 -13.09
N MET A 85 -15.05 -7.95 -14.32
CA MET A 85 -16.18 -8.28 -15.20
C MET A 85 -17.02 -9.44 -14.65
N ILE A 86 -16.41 -10.46 -14.07
CA ILE A 86 -17.12 -11.59 -13.45
C ILE A 86 -17.98 -11.12 -12.27
N TYR A 87 -17.46 -10.19 -11.46
CA TYR A 87 -18.22 -9.57 -10.37
C TYR A 87 -19.24 -8.54 -10.85
N GLY A 88 -19.11 -8.04 -12.08
CA GLY A 88 -20.00 -7.08 -12.71
C GLY A 88 -19.68 -5.62 -12.39
N ASN A 89 -19.01 -5.33 -11.27
CA ASN A 89 -18.53 -4.00 -10.92
C ASN A 89 -17.34 -4.07 -9.94
N ILE A 90 -16.60 -2.96 -9.83
CA ILE A 90 -15.43 -2.85 -8.95
C ILE A 90 -15.80 -2.89 -7.46
N ASP A 91 -16.98 -2.41 -7.07
CA ASP A 91 -17.35 -2.30 -5.65
C ASP A 91 -17.58 -3.64 -5.00
N ASP A 92 -18.29 -4.52 -5.69
CA ASP A 92 -18.59 -5.85 -5.21
C ASP A 92 -17.33 -6.72 -5.24
N PHE A 93 -16.49 -6.57 -6.28
CA PHE A 93 -15.15 -7.17 -6.29
C PHE A 93 -14.29 -6.67 -5.11
N PHE A 94 -14.28 -5.36 -4.85
CA PHE A 94 -13.49 -4.76 -3.76
C PHE A 94 -13.96 -5.27 -2.39
N LYS A 95 -15.27 -5.29 -2.14
CA LYS A 95 -15.85 -5.83 -0.90
C LYS A 95 -15.47 -7.30 -0.70
N ASP A 96 -15.54 -8.10 -1.75
CA ASP A 96 -15.15 -9.51 -1.67
C ASP A 96 -13.64 -9.68 -1.43
N ARG A 97 -12.80 -8.87 -2.09
CA ARG A 97 -11.35 -8.84 -1.82
C ARG A 97 -11.03 -8.52 -0.36
N VAL A 98 -11.70 -7.52 0.21
CA VAL A 98 -11.56 -7.17 1.64
C VAL A 98 -11.95 -8.36 2.52
N LYS A 99 -13.06 -9.03 2.20
CA LYS A 99 -13.52 -10.21 2.94
C LYS A 99 -12.52 -11.37 2.83
N ILE A 100 -12.08 -11.73 1.64
CA ILE A 100 -11.07 -12.77 1.41
C ILE A 100 -9.78 -12.45 2.16
N MET A 101 -9.36 -11.18 2.19
CA MET A 101 -8.16 -10.77 2.91
C MET A 101 -8.31 -11.01 4.41
N LYS A 102 -9.45 -10.66 5.01
CA LYS A 102 -9.77 -10.93 6.41
C LYS A 102 -9.80 -12.42 6.72
N ASP A 103 -10.39 -13.22 5.83
CA ASP A 103 -10.50 -14.67 6.03
C ASP A 103 -9.11 -15.35 5.95
N ARG A 104 -8.22 -14.87 5.08
CA ARG A 104 -6.88 -15.43 4.89
C ARG A 104 -5.83 -14.94 5.89
N LEU A 105 -5.95 -13.68 6.30
CA LEU A 105 -5.03 -13.02 7.25
C LEU A 105 -5.85 -12.37 8.36
N PRO A 106 -6.51 -13.14 9.25
CA PRO A 106 -7.46 -12.59 10.23
C PRO A 106 -6.78 -11.76 11.33
N LEU A 107 -5.50 -12.00 11.59
CA LEU A 107 -4.74 -11.28 12.61
C LEU A 107 -4.14 -10.01 12.01
N LYS A 108 -4.79 -8.85 12.28
CA LYS A 108 -4.38 -7.55 11.72
C LYS A 108 -2.90 -7.25 11.90
N HIS A 109 -2.36 -7.51 13.09
CA HIS A 109 -0.95 -7.22 13.38
C HIS A 109 0.00 -8.00 12.46
N GLU A 110 -0.29 -9.29 12.22
CA GLU A 110 0.50 -10.12 11.29
C GLU A 110 0.34 -9.63 9.85
N ALA A 111 -0.89 -9.32 9.43
CA ALA A 111 -1.15 -8.73 8.13
C ALA A 111 -0.41 -7.40 7.93
N ALA A 112 -0.34 -6.56 8.97
CA ALA A 112 0.36 -5.29 8.96
C ALA A 112 1.89 -5.48 8.84
N ILE A 113 2.46 -6.49 9.50
CA ILE A 113 3.86 -6.88 9.30
C ILE A 113 4.10 -7.26 7.84
N HIS A 114 3.25 -8.12 7.27
CA HIS A 114 3.34 -8.53 5.87
C HIS A 114 3.24 -7.35 4.89
N PHE A 115 2.31 -6.43 5.14
CA PHE A 115 2.09 -5.27 4.28
C PHE A 115 3.28 -4.28 4.36
N LYS A 116 3.75 -3.99 5.58
CA LYS A 116 4.93 -3.15 5.84
C LYS A 116 6.21 -3.70 5.23
N ASP A 117 6.32 -4.98 4.91
CA ASP A 117 7.55 -5.53 4.32
C ASP A 117 7.55 -5.55 2.78
N LYS A 118 6.46 -5.12 2.13
CA LYS A 118 6.37 -4.92 0.66
C LYS A 118 7.25 -3.76 0.19
N ASP A 119 7.77 -3.77 -1.03
CA ASP A 119 8.61 -2.67 -1.54
C ASP A 119 7.89 -1.30 -1.45
N CYS A 120 8.55 -0.29 -0.87
CA CYS A 120 7.94 1.01 -0.59
C CYS A 120 7.50 1.75 -1.87
N ASN A 121 8.35 1.75 -2.91
CA ASN A 121 8.01 2.45 -4.15
C ASN A 121 6.86 1.75 -4.85
N PHE A 122 6.91 0.42 -4.88
CA PHE A 122 5.85 -0.36 -5.47
C PHE A 122 4.53 -0.22 -4.72
N VAL A 123 4.55 -0.12 -3.38
CA VAL A 123 3.35 0.20 -2.58
C VAL A 123 2.78 1.57 -2.96
N LYS A 124 3.63 2.60 -3.09
CA LYS A 124 3.19 3.94 -3.50
C LYS A 124 2.58 3.92 -4.90
N GLU A 125 3.27 3.35 -5.88
CA GLU A 125 2.82 3.27 -7.27
C GLU A 125 1.50 2.48 -7.38
N SER A 126 1.38 1.37 -6.66
CA SER A 126 0.15 0.56 -6.63
C SER A 126 -1.03 1.36 -6.07
N LEU A 127 -0.86 2.05 -4.94
CA LEU A 127 -1.92 2.84 -4.33
C LEU A 127 -2.34 4.03 -5.19
N LEU A 128 -1.37 4.71 -5.84
CA LEU A 128 -1.65 5.78 -6.79
C LEU A 128 -2.42 5.27 -8.01
N ALA A 129 -2.02 4.13 -8.58
CA ALA A 129 -2.71 3.51 -9.70
C ALA A 129 -4.15 3.11 -9.35
N PHE A 130 -4.37 2.58 -8.14
CA PHE A 130 -5.71 2.31 -7.63
C PHE A 130 -6.56 3.58 -7.54
N GLN A 131 -6.02 4.66 -6.97
CA GLN A 131 -6.73 5.94 -6.84
C GLN A 131 -7.08 6.53 -8.21
N GLU A 132 -6.14 6.54 -9.15
CA GLU A 132 -6.32 7.07 -10.50
C GLU A 132 -7.43 6.32 -11.24
N LYS A 133 -7.47 4.99 -11.10
CA LYS A 133 -8.43 4.16 -11.83
C LYS A 133 -9.82 4.14 -11.21
N PHE A 134 -9.92 4.13 -9.88
CA PHE A 134 -11.17 3.79 -9.18
C PHE A 134 -11.68 4.88 -8.23
N CYS A 135 -10.80 5.75 -7.71
CA CYS A 135 -11.23 6.79 -6.77
C CYS A 135 -11.64 8.11 -7.44
N HIS A 136 -11.38 8.31 -8.73
CA HIS A 136 -11.90 9.46 -9.49
C HIS A 136 -13.38 9.31 -9.90
N GLN A 137 -14.01 8.16 -9.64
CA GLN A 137 -15.37 7.86 -10.09
C GLN A 137 -16.47 8.17 -9.05
N ASP A 138 -16.17 8.88 -7.96
CA ASP A 138 -17.12 9.12 -6.83
C ASP A 138 -17.68 7.82 -6.22
N ILE A 139 -16.81 6.81 -6.03
CA ILE A 139 -17.22 5.46 -5.64
C ILE A 139 -17.09 5.18 -4.13
N PHE A 140 -16.42 6.02 -3.33
CA PHE A 140 -16.27 5.80 -1.87
C PHE A 140 -16.22 7.08 -1.03
#